data_AF-A0A494VXE6-F1
#
_entry.id   AF-A0A494VXE6-F1
#
_cell.length_a   1.000
_cell.length_b   1.000
_cell.length_c   1.000
_cell.angle_alpha   90.00
_cell.angle_beta   90.00
_cell.angle_gamma   90.00
#
_symmetry.space_group_name_H-M   'P 1'
#
loop_
_entity.id
_entity.type
_entity.pdbx_description
1 polymer ?
#
loop_
_entity_poly.entity_id
_entity_poly.type
_entity_poly.pdbx_seq_one_letter_code
_entity_poly.pdbx_strand_id
1 'polypeptide(L)'
;MIFLNLFKKDPLRQKILAIKKDIKKIISKVCTERYWIEWVGAYHINPKHLAFRICVKSDDMKLKLKSDAELYKVLRDVLDKHDYPVEARDKVFIGFESQQTVDRESDGKWHIHVQ
;
A
#
# COMPACT_ATOMS: atom_id res chain seq x y z
N MET A 1 35.49 -11.65 14.72
CA MET A 1 34.14 -11.73 15.28
C MET A 1 33.51 -10.34 15.17
N ILE A 2 32.77 -10.06 14.09
CA ILE A 2 32.14 -8.75 13.84
C ILE A 2 30.63 -8.93 13.90
N PHE A 3 30.09 -8.84 15.11
CA PHE A 3 28.68 -8.57 15.34
C PHE A 3 28.60 -7.11 15.74
N LEU A 4 28.17 -6.21 14.85
CA LEU A 4 27.48 -4.94 15.17
C LEU A 4 27.23 -4.14 13.87
N ASN A 5 26.18 -4.48 13.11
CA ASN A 5 25.50 -3.47 12.26
C ASN A 5 24.08 -3.85 11.84
N LEU A 6 23.39 -4.73 12.60
CA LEU A 6 22.02 -5.17 12.27
C LEU A 6 20.93 -4.11 12.52
N PHE A 7 21.27 -2.92 13.03
CA PHE A 7 20.31 -1.90 13.44
C PHE A 7 20.50 -0.53 12.78
N LYS A 8 21.15 -0.45 11.62
CA LYS A 8 20.90 0.73 10.77
C LYS A 8 19.46 0.65 10.29
N LYS A 9 18.60 1.43 10.94
CA LYS A 9 17.23 1.70 10.54
C LYS A 9 17.22 2.03 9.05
N ASP A 10 16.65 1.15 8.22
CA ASP A 10 16.45 1.40 6.80
C ASP A 10 15.55 2.65 6.66
N PRO A 11 16.10 3.78 6.19
CA PRO A 11 15.36 5.04 6.13
C PRO A 11 14.18 4.94 5.16
N LEU A 12 14.28 4.11 4.12
CA LEU A 12 13.20 3.91 3.16
C LEU A 12 12.05 3.11 3.78
N ARG A 13 12.38 2.05 4.54
CA ARG A 13 11.38 1.28 5.30
C ARG A 13 10.63 2.15 6.32
N GLN A 14 11.30 3.11 6.95
CA GLN A 14 10.61 4.06 7.85
C GLN A 14 9.63 4.96 7.11
N LYS A 15 10.02 5.49 5.94
CA LYS A 15 9.13 6.25 5.07
C LYS A 15 7.91 5.42 4.68
N ILE A 16 8.11 4.16 4.28
CA ILE A 16 7.02 3.22 3.93
C ILE A 16 6.06 2.99 5.10
N LEU A 17 6.57 2.82 6.32
CA LEU A 17 5.76 2.66 7.52
C LEU A 17 4.92 3.92 7.82
N ALA A 18 5.52 5.10 7.66
CA ALA A 18 4.84 6.38 7.85
C ALA A 18 3.76 6.62 6.79
N ILE A 19 4.06 6.31 5.52
CA ILE A 19 3.11 6.33 4.42
C ILE A 19 1.93 5.38 4.69
N LYS A 20 2.19 4.12 5.06
CA LYS A 20 1.11 3.16 5.42
C LYS A 20 0.22 3.71 6.53
N LYS A 21 0.80 4.35 7.55
CA LYS A 21 0.04 4.94 8.66
C LYS A 21 -0.88 6.05 8.17
N ASP A 22 -0.41 6.90 7.27
CA ASP A 22 -1.22 7.98 6.70
C ASP A 22 -2.29 7.45 5.73
N ILE A 23 -1.96 6.48 4.86
CA ILE A 23 -2.95 5.77 4.04
C ILE A 23 -4.04 5.19 4.94
N LYS A 24 -3.67 4.55 6.07
CA LYS A 24 -4.65 4.01 7.03
C LYS A 24 -5.59 5.08 7.57
N LYS A 25 -5.05 6.25 7.93
CA LYS A 25 -5.83 7.39 8.43
C LYS A 25 -6.72 8.03 7.36
N ILE A 26 -6.31 8.01 6.10
CA ILE A 26 -7.12 8.49 4.97
C ILE A 26 -8.28 7.51 4.75
N ILE A 27 -7.98 6.22 4.62
CA ILE A 27 -8.98 5.17 4.34
C ILE A 27 -9.99 5.04 5.50
N SER A 28 -9.58 5.23 6.75
CA SER A 28 -10.50 5.18 7.90
C SER A 28 -11.65 6.20 7.84
N LYS A 29 -11.52 7.25 7.03
CA LYS A 29 -12.55 8.29 6.90
C LYS A 29 -13.61 7.96 5.85
N VAL A 30 -13.30 7.05 4.93
CA VAL A 30 -14.14 6.79 3.74
C VAL A 30 -14.59 5.33 3.63
N CYS A 31 -13.82 4.39 4.21
CA CYS A 31 -14.14 2.98 4.23
C CYS A 31 -14.98 2.64 5.45
N THR A 32 -16.17 2.08 5.22
CA THR A 32 -17.15 1.74 6.25
C THR A 32 -17.11 0.27 6.68
N GLU A 33 -16.18 -0.51 6.13
CA GLU A 33 -16.02 -1.93 6.41
C GLU A 33 -14.63 -2.25 6.96
N ARG A 34 -14.41 -3.51 7.35
CA ARG A 34 -13.08 -3.95 7.78
C ARG A 34 -12.11 -3.87 6.60
N TYR A 35 -10.96 -3.23 6.83
CA TYR A 35 -9.90 -3.10 5.85
C TYR A 35 -8.54 -3.28 6.48
N TRP A 36 -7.53 -3.54 5.65
CA TRP A 36 -6.12 -3.51 6.02
C TRP A 36 -5.29 -3.01 4.85
N ILE A 37 -4.00 -2.74 5.11
CA ILE A 37 -3.07 -2.24 4.09
C ILE A 37 -1.85 -3.13 4.11
N GLU A 38 -1.51 -3.66 2.95
CA GLU A 38 -0.28 -4.40 2.71
C GLU A 38 0.68 -3.53 1.88
N TRP A 39 1.98 -3.78 2.06
CA TRP A 39 2.96 -3.31 1.10
C TRP A 39 3.87 -4.46 0.71
N VAL A 40 4.32 -4.48 -0.53
CA VAL A 40 5.23 -5.49 -1.07
C VAL A 40 6.15 -4.88 -2.11
N GLY A 41 7.13 -5.68 -2.55
CA GLY A 41 7.98 -5.40 -3.70
C GLY A 41 9.44 -5.09 -3.38
N ALA A 42 10.26 -5.06 -4.42
CA ALA A 42 11.72 -4.95 -4.33
C ALA A 42 12.21 -3.49 -4.16
N TYR A 43 11.55 -2.72 -3.27
CA TYR A 43 11.83 -1.30 -3.04
C TYR A 43 13.25 -1.00 -2.56
N HIS A 44 13.90 -1.99 -1.93
CA HIS A 44 15.30 -1.90 -1.48
C HIS A 44 16.30 -2.01 -2.64
N ILE A 45 15.90 -2.61 -3.77
CA ILE A 45 16.70 -2.65 -5.01
C ILE A 45 16.42 -1.40 -5.83
N ASN A 46 15.14 -1.07 -6.03
CA ASN A 46 14.72 0.15 -6.69
C ASN A 46 13.39 0.65 -6.08
N PRO A 47 13.34 1.88 -5.53
CA PRO A 47 12.15 2.41 -4.86
C PRO A 47 10.87 2.39 -5.70
N LYS A 48 10.98 2.40 -7.02
CA LYS A 48 9.82 2.31 -7.94
C LYS A 48 9.04 1.01 -7.82
N HIS A 49 9.65 -0.04 -7.26
CA HIS A 49 9.03 -1.36 -7.11
C HIS A 49 8.26 -1.51 -5.80
N LEU A 50 7.88 -0.42 -5.15
CA LEU A 50 6.94 -0.44 -4.02
C LEU A 50 5.50 -0.54 -4.54
N ALA A 51 4.73 -1.41 -3.90
CA ALA A 51 3.29 -1.49 -4.08
C ALA A 51 2.59 -1.42 -2.73
N PHE A 52 1.56 -0.57 -2.62
CA PHE A 52 0.58 -0.58 -1.55
C PHE A 52 -0.73 -1.19 -2.07
N ARG A 53 -1.24 -2.19 -1.34
CA ARG A 53 -2.55 -2.79 -1.60
C ARG A 53 -3.47 -2.47 -0.42
N ILE A 54 -4.55 -1.77 -0.71
CA ILE A 54 -5.60 -1.42 0.26
C ILE A 54 -6.68 -2.50 0.13
N CYS A 55 -6.72 -3.38 1.13
CA CYS A 55 -7.56 -4.56 1.11
C CYS A 55 -8.86 -4.28 1.87
N VAL A 56 -9.98 -4.51 1.22
CA VAL A 56 -11.34 -4.30 1.73
C VAL A 56 -12.13 -5.60 1.69
N LYS A 57 -13.35 -5.63 2.22
CA LYS A 57 -14.18 -6.84 2.26
C LYS A 57 -14.94 -7.06 0.95
N SER A 58 -15.54 -6.01 0.38
CA SER A 58 -16.49 -6.11 -0.72
C SER A 58 -16.00 -5.54 -2.05
N ASP A 59 -16.48 -6.10 -3.17
CA ASP A 59 -16.27 -5.60 -4.52
C ASP A 59 -16.89 -4.20 -4.70
N ASP A 60 -18.05 -3.95 -4.10
CA ASP A 60 -18.71 -2.64 -4.12
C ASP A 60 -17.83 -1.56 -3.46
N MET A 61 -17.25 -1.86 -2.29
CA MET A 61 -16.33 -0.94 -1.63
C MET A 61 -15.05 -0.74 -2.46
N LYS A 62 -14.50 -1.83 -3.04
CA LYS A 62 -13.35 -1.73 -3.94
C LYS A 62 -13.65 -0.78 -5.11
N LEU A 63 -14.79 -0.94 -5.77
CA LEU A 63 -15.21 -0.10 -6.90
C LEU A 63 -15.46 1.34 -6.47
N LYS A 64 -16.11 1.55 -5.32
CA LYS A 64 -16.34 2.88 -4.76
C LYS A 64 -15.03 3.63 -4.50
N LEU A 65 -14.07 2.99 -3.83
CA LEU A 65 -12.78 3.63 -3.53
C LEU A 65 -11.93 3.83 -4.80
N LYS A 66 -11.97 2.88 -5.73
CA LYS A 66 -11.24 2.95 -6.99
C LYS A 66 -11.76 4.04 -7.93
N SER A 67 -13.05 4.37 -7.86
CA SER A 67 -13.67 5.42 -8.67
C SER A 67 -13.54 6.84 -8.08
N ASP A 68 -13.02 6.97 -6.85
CA ASP A 68 -12.82 8.25 -6.19
C ASP A 68 -11.46 8.87 -6.59
N ALA A 69 -11.50 9.77 -7.58
CA ALA A 69 -10.31 10.44 -8.09
C ALA A 69 -9.63 11.36 -7.04
N GLU A 70 -10.42 12.01 -6.18
CA GLU A 70 -9.89 12.88 -5.11
C GLU A 70 -9.21 12.05 -4.04
N LEU A 71 -9.78 10.90 -3.66
CA LEU A 71 -9.11 9.94 -2.80
C LEU A 71 -7.78 9.49 -3.40
N TYR A 72 -7.75 9.16 -4.70
CA TYR A 72 -6.53 8.70 -5.36
C TYR A 72 -5.43 9.77 -5.33
N LYS A 73 -5.79 11.03 -5.57
CA LYS A 73 -4.87 12.17 -5.46
C LYS A 73 -4.31 12.30 -4.04
N VAL A 74 -5.18 12.31 -3.02
CA VAL A 74 -4.77 12.40 -1.61
C VAL A 74 -3.88 11.21 -1.20
N LEU A 75 -4.16 10.02 -1.73
CA LEU A 75 -3.32 8.83 -1.52
C LEU A 75 -1.97 8.92 -2.20
N ARG A 76 -1.81 9.65 -3.31
CA ARG A 76 -0.51 9.88 -3.95
C ARG A 76 0.28 10.96 -3.22
N ASP A 77 -0.36 12.02 -2.76
CA ASP A 77 0.27 13.14 -2.03
C ASP A 77 1.02 12.69 -0.76
N VAL A 78 0.68 11.53 -0.19
CA VAL A 78 1.43 10.97 0.95
C VAL A 78 2.88 10.63 0.58
N LEU A 79 3.16 10.27 -0.68
CA LEU A 79 4.52 9.96 -1.14
C LEU A 79 5.38 11.22 -1.14
N ASP A 80 4.80 12.35 -1.56
CA ASP A 80 5.45 13.66 -1.49
C ASP A 80 5.64 14.11 -0.04
N LYS A 81 4.60 13.99 0.78
CA LYS A 81 4.63 14.36 2.21
C LYS A 81 5.74 13.67 2.99
N HIS A 82 6.01 12.40 2.69
CA HIS A 82 7.04 11.60 3.36
C HIS A 82 8.37 11.58 2.61
N ASP A 83 8.53 12.46 1.62
CA ASP A 83 9.75 12.59 0.82
C ASP A 83 10.19 11.25 0.22
N TYR A 84 9.26 10.46 -0.30
CA TYR A 84 9.61 9.24 -1.04
C TYR A 84 10.47 9.60 -2.27
N PRO A 85 11.38 8.76 -2.79
CA PRO A 85 12.22 9.12 -3.92
C PRO A 85 11.42 9.63 -5.13
N VAL A 86 11.75 10.83 -5.62
CA VAL A 86 10.99 11.58 -6.64
C VAL A 86 10.82 10.76 -7.93
N GLU A 87 11.89 10.09 -8.36
CA GLU A 87 11.96 9.25 -9.55
C GLU A 87 11.08 7.97 -9.50
N ALA A 88 10.54 7.68 -8.30
CA ALA A 88 9.71 6.52 -8.03
C ALA A 88 8.24 6.86 -7.75
N ARG A 89 7.91 8.08 -7.32
CA ARG A 89 6.56 8.44 -6.81
C ARG A 89 5.45 8.13 -7.81
N ASP A 90 5.68 8.41 -9.08
CA ASP A 90 4.78 8.15 -10.20
C ASP A 90 4.58 6.65 -10.46
N LYS A 91 5.62 5.84 -10.23
CA LYS A 91 5.68 4.40 -10.48
C LYS A 91 5.25 3.53 -9.30
N VAL A 92 5.23 4.06 -8.08
CA VAL A 92 4.71 3.32 -6.91
C VAL A 92 3.26 2.93 -7.19
N PHE A 93 2.97 1.64 -7.08
CA PHE A 93 1.61 1.15 -7.20
C PHE A 93 0.84 1.46 -5.91
N ILE A 94 -0.34 2.05 -6.05
CA ILE A 94 -1.34 2.16 -4.98
C ILE A 94 -2.65 1.68 -5.58
N GLY A 95 -3.19 0.60 -5.03
CA GLY A 95 -4.41 -0.03 -5.56
C GLY A 95 -5.29 -0.62 -4.47
N PHE A 96 -6.46 -1.10 -4.88
CA PHE A 96 -7.49 -1.65 -4.02
C PHE A 96 -7.78 -3.10 -4.40
N GLU A 97 -7.96 -3.96 -3.41
CA GLU A 97 -8.40 -5.34 -3.60
C GLU A 97 -9.48 -5.71 -2.58
N SER A 98 -10.42 -6.59 -2.93
CA SER A 98 -11.48 -7.06 -2.05
C SER A 98 -11.28 -8.53 -1.65
N GLN A 99 -11.72 -8.88 -0.45
CA GLN A 99 -11.80 -10.28 -0.04
C GLN A 99 -12.72 -11.09 -0.97
N GLN A 100 -13.84 -10.53 -1.42
CA GLN A 100 -14.73 -11.20 -2.38
C GLN A 100 -14.03 -11.61 -3.68
N THR A 101 -13.13 -10.76 -4.20
CA THR A 101 -12.33 -11.10 -5.38
C THR A 101 -11.31 -12.19 -5.07
N VAL A 102 -10.63 -12.11 -3.92
CA VAL A 102 -9.68 -13.15 -3.49
C VAL A 102 -10.38 -14.49 -3.23
N ASP A 103 -11.58 -14.47 -2.66
CA ASP A 103 -12.42 -15.66 -2.47
C ASP A 103 -12.76 -16.30 -3.81
N ARG A 104 -13.18 -15.48 -4.78
CA ARG A 104 -13.58 -15.93 -6.13
C ARG A 104 -12.42 -16.44 -6.97
N GLU A 105 -11.27 -15.78 -6.92
CA GLU A 105 -10.18 -16.00 -7.88
C GLU A 105 -8.99 -16.75 -7.29
N SER A 106 -8.92 -16.86 -5.97
CA SER A 106 -7.79 -17.46 -5.27
C SER A 106 -8.23 -18.29 -4.06
N ASP A 107 -9.51 -18.65 -3.97
CA ASP A 107 -10.04 -19.50 -2.89
C ASP A 107 -9.69 -18.94 -1.49
N GLY A 108 -9.76 -17.62 -1.36
CA GLY A 108 -9.47 -16.87 -0.13
C GLY A 108 -7.98 -16.70 0.18
N LYS A 109 -7.08 -17.19 -0.68
CA LYS A 109 -5.62 -17.23 -0.43
C LYS A 109 -4.91 -15.99 -0.97
N TRP A 110 -4.76 -14.99 -0.10
CA TRP A 110 -4.03 -13.75 -0.42
C TRP A 110 -2.59 -13.95 -0.92
N HIS A 111 -1.87 -14.96 -0.41
CA HIS A 111 -0.46 -15.18 -0.73
C HIS A 111 -0.22 -15.69 -2.16
N ILE A 112 -1.25 -16.24 -2.83
CA ILE A 112 -1.20 -16.60 -4.25
C ILE A 112 -1.96 -15.61 -5.14
N HIS A 113 -2.62 -14.61 -4.54
CA HIS A 113 -3.39 -13.60 -5.27
C HIS A 113 -2.48 -12.49 -5.80
N VAL A 114 -2.01 -12.70 -7.02
CA VAL A 114 -1.19 -11.76 -7.80
C VAL A 114 -2.05 -11.01 -8.80
N GLN A 115 -2.56 -9.85 -8.38
CA GLN A 115 -3.07 -8.77 -9.23
C GLN A 115 -2.19 -7.54 -9.09
#